data_AF-A0A8T4Q558-F1
#
_entry.id   AF-A0A8T4Q558-F1
#
_cell.length_a   1.000
_cell.length_b   1.000
_cell.length_c   1.000
_cell.angle_alpha   90.00
_cell.angle_beta   90.00
_cell.angle_gamma   90.00
#
_symmetry.space_group_name_H-M   'P 1'
#
loop_
_entity.id
_entity.type
_entity.pdbx_description
1 polymer ?
#
loop_
_entity_poly.entity_id
_entity_poly.type
_entity_poly.pdbx_seq_one_letter_code
_entity_poly.pdbx_strand_id
1 'polypeptide(L)'
;MRNEVITIKMPESLLNELKKRAQKMHYMDLSEEIRSIVRKKWLQYNDPEIMRMKKLKDEIEDELKKGSEIAARRHVLSQLEEIKKNVSRKVEQNNYGALGKKTRQ
;
A
#
# COMPACT_ATOMS: atom_id res chain seq x y z
N MET A 1 -14.16 -14.25 30.04
CA MET A 1 -12.71 -14.01 30.27
C MET A 1 -12.59 -13.05 31.45
N ARG A 2 -11.79 -13.38 32.48
CA ARG A 2 -11.55 -12.44 33.60
C ARG A 2 -10.66 -11.30 33.09
N ASN A 3 -11.05 -10.06 33.35
CA ASN A 3 -10.23 -8.88 33.07
C ASN A 3 -9.23 -8.70 34.20
N GLU A 4 -8.08 -9.35 34.10
CA GLU A 4 -6.97 -9.14 35.02
C GLU A 4 -6.19 -7.89 34.61
N VAL A 5 -6.00 -6.98 35.57
CA VAL A 5 -5.20 -5.77 35.37
C VAL A 5 -3.74 -6.10 35.63
N ILE A 6 -2.90 -5.92 34.62
CA ILE A 6 -1.47 -6.22 34.68
C ILE A 6 -0.70 -4.92 34.50
N THR A 7 0.28 -4.68 35.37
CA THR A 7 1.22 -3.55 35.24
C THR A 7 2.51 -4.02 34.59
N ILE A 8 2.92 -3.37 33.51
CA ILE A 8 4.12 -3.72 32.76
C ILE A 8 5.06 -2.51 32.74
N LYS A 9 6.31 -2.70 33.18
CA LYS A 9 7.36 -1.70 33.01
C LYS A 9 7.97 -1.87 31.62
N MET A 10 8.06 -0.79 30.86
CA MET A 10 8.67 -0.80 29.53
C MET A 10 9.50 0.47 29.28
N PRO A 11 10.53 0.40 28.42
CA PRO A 11 11.27 1.58 27.99
C PRO A 11 10.36 2.60 27.30
N GLU A 12 10.67 3.89 27.46
CA GLU A 12 9.88 4.97 26.87
C GLU A 12 9.87 4.94 25.33
N SER A 13 10.98 4.55 24.71
CA SER A 13 11.07 4.37 23.26
C SER A 13 10.04 3.37 22.75
N LEU A 14 9.94 2.21 23.41
CA LEU A 14 8.99 1.16 23.07
C LEU A 14 7.54 1.61 23.28
N LEU A 15 7.27 2.34 24.37
CA LEU A 15 5.94 2.90 24.63
C LEU A 15 5.50 3.83 23.50
N ASN A 16 6.41 4.69 23.04
CA ASN A 16 6.12 5.65 21.97
C ASN A 16 5.88 4.95 20.62
N GLU A 17 6.64 3.90 20.31
CA GLU A 17 6.41 3.08 19.11
C GLU A 17 5.06 2.36 19.15
N LEU A 18 4.71 1.77 20.29
CA LEU A 18 3.43 1.07 20.45
C LEU A 18 2.25 2.04 20.33
N LYS A 19 2.35 3.26 20.86
CA LYS A 19 1.31 4.30 20.69
C LYS A 19 1.11 4.66 19.21
N LYS A 20 2.21 4.88 18.47
CA LYS A 20 2.14 5.18 17.02
C LYS A 20 1.52 4.02 16.25
N ARG A 21 1.88 2.78 16.60
CA ARG A 21 1.32 1.59 15.96
C ARG A 21 -0.16 1.40 16.28
N ALA A 22 -0.57 1.64 17.52
CA ALA A 22 -1.97 1.57 17.94
C ALA A 22 -2.84 2.52 17.11
N GLN A 23 -2.38 3.76 16.90
CA GLN A 23 -3.04 4.73 16.03
C GLN A 23 -3.11 4.26 14.57
N LYS A 24 -1.99 3.76 14.02
CA LYS A 24 -1.93 3.25 12.63
C LYS A 24 -2.86 2.08 12.38
N MET A 25 -3.03 1.21 13.37
CA MET A 25 -3.90 0.03 13.29
C MET A 25 -5.34 0.31 13.75
N HIS A 26 -5.66 1.57 14.08
CA HIS A 26 -6.97 2.02 14.56
C HIS A 26 -7.46 1.29 15.82
N TYR A 27 -6.54 0.96 16.74
CA TYR A 27 -6.91 0.45 18.06
C TYR A 27 -7.43 1.57 18.95
N MET A 28 -8.38 1.25 19.83
CA MET A 28 -9.00 2.22 20.74
C MET A 28 -8.01 2.65 21.83
N ASP A 29 -7.21 1.70 22.33
CA ASP A 29 -6.21 1.94 23.36
C ASP A 29 -4.91 1.17 23.11
N LEU A 30 -3.88 1.52 23.89
CA LEU A 30 -2.59 0.83 23.86
C LEU A 30 -2.73 -0.64 24.31
N SER A 31 -3.65 -0.91 25.24
CA SER A 31 -3.86 -2.24 25.80
C SER A 31 -4.40 -3.23 24.77
N GLU A 32 -5.19 -2.78 23.80
CA GLU A 32 -5.67 -3.55 22.65
C GLU A 32 -4.52 -3.94 21.72
N GLU A 33 -3.62 -3.00 21.43
CA GLU A 33 -2.42 -3.29 20.65
C GLU A 33 -1.54 -4.32 21.38
N ILE A 34 -1.31 -4.15 22.68
CA ILE A 34 -0.55 -5.11 23.50
C ILE A 34 -1.23 -6.49 23.48
N ARG A 35 -2.56 -6.55 23.69
CA ARG A 35 -3.34 -7.80 23.61
C ARG A 35 -3.23 -8.45 22.24
N SER A 36 -3.26 -7.66 21.16
CA SER A 36 -3.09 -8.13 19.78
C SER A 36 -1.71 -8.77 19.57
N ILE A 37 -0.65 -8.13 20.06
CA ILE A 37 0.71 -8.66 20.01
C ILE A 37 0.82 -9.97 20.81
N VAL A 38 0.37 -9.98 22.06
CA VAL A 38 0.44 -11.16 22.92
C VAL A 38 -0.34 -12.32 22.31
N ARG A 39 -1.55 -12.08 21.81
CA ARG A 39 -2.36 -13.12 21.15
C ARG A 39 -1.65 -13.69 19.91
N LYS A 40 -1.01 -12.83 19.10
CA LYS A 40 -0.20 -13.28 17.96
C LYS A 40 0.97 -14.13 18.44
N LYS A 41 1.73 -13.70 19.44
CA LYS A 41 2.87 -14.46 19.99
C LYS A 41 2.45 -15.78 20.63
N TRP A 42 1.31 -15.80 21.31
CA TRP A 42 0.76 -17.01 21.90
C TRP A 42 0.34 -18.02 20.83
N LEU A 43 -0.33 -17.57 19.77
CA LEU A 43 -0.65 -18.43 18.62
C LEU A 43 0.62 -18.97 17.94
N GLN A 44 1.68 -18.17 17.84
CA GLN A 44 2.97 -18.64 17.30
C GLN A 44 3.60 -19.77 18.12
N TYR A 45 3.42 -19.73 19.44
CA TYR A 45 3.97 -20.74 20.34
C TYR A 45 3.10 -22.01 20.39
N ASN A 46 1.78 -21.84 20.42
CA ASN A 46 0.85 -22.96 20.58
C ASN A 46 0.52 -23.70 19.28
N ASP A 47 0.53 -22.99 18.14
CA ASP A 47 0.22 -23.60 16.85
C ASP A 47 1.16 -23.06 15.75
N PRO A 48 2.36 -23.66 15.62
CA PRO A 48 3.34 -23.21 14.65
C PRO A 48 2.89 -23.44 13.20
N GLU A 49 2.03 -24.42 12.94
CA GLU A 49 1.54 -24.74 11.60
C GLU A 49 0.57 -23.67 11.09
N ILE A 50 -0.34 -23.18 11.93
CA ILE A 50 -1.22 -22.05 11.59
C ILE A 50 -0.40 -20.79 11.27
N MET A 51 0.71 -20.56 11.98
CA MET A 51 1.58 -19.41 11.68
C MET A 51 2.29 -19.57 10.33
N ARG A 52 2.77 -20.78 10.00
CA ARG A 52 3.37 -21.06 8.68
C ARG A 52 2.37 -20.81 7.55
N MET A 53 1.15 -21.32 7.69
CA MET A 53 0.08 -21.06 6.72
C MET A 53 -0.24 -19.57 6.58
N LYS A 54 -0.28 -18.83 7.70
CA LYS A 54 -0.53 -17.39 7.66
C LYS A 54 0.58 -16.63 6.95
N LYS A 55 1.86 -16.95 7.22
CA LYS A 55 2.99 -16.35 6.51
C LYS A 55 2.92 -16.61 5.02
N LEU A 56 2.63 -17.86 4.62
CA LEU A 56 2.48 -18.23 3.22
C LEU A 56 1.36 -17.41 2.55
N LYS A 57 0.23 -17.22 3.24
CA LYS A 57 -0.86 -16.39 2.75
C LYS A 57 -0.44 -14.92 2.57
N ASP A 58 0.25 -14.36 3.56
CA ASP A 58 0.72 -12.97 3.50
C ASP A 58 1.73 -12.79 2.34
N GLU A 59 2.61 -13.77 2.10
CA GLU A 59 3.54 -13.79 0.97
C GLU A 59 2.82 -13.85 -0.38
N ILE A 60 1.81 -14.71 -0.53
CA ILE A 60 0.98 -14.78 -1.74
C ILE A 60 0.24 -13.46 -1.99
N GLU A 61 -0.33 -12.85 -0.95
CA GLU A 61 -1.02 -11.55 -1.08
C GLU A 61 -0.06 -10.45 -1.55
N ASP A 62 1.18 -10.44 -1.05
CA ASP A 62 2.20 -9.47 -1.46
C ASP A 62 2.67 -9.71 -2.92
N GLU A 63 2.81 -10.95 -3.34
CA GLU A 63 3.11 -11.29 -4.74
C GLU A 63 1.98 -10.87 -5.69
N LEU A 64 0.72 -11.11 -5.32
CA LEU A 64 -0.44 -10.71 -6.10
C LEU A 64 -0.54 -9.19 -6.22
N LYS A 65 -0.29 -8.44 -5.14
CA LYS A 65 -0.26 -6.98 -5.17
C LYS A 65 0.82 -6.47 -6.13
N LYS A 66 2.05 -6.98 -6.03
CA LYS A 66 3.14 -6.63 -6.95
C LYS A 66 2.79 -6.93 -8.41
N GLY A 67 2.19 -8.10 -8.68
CA GLY A 67 1.72 -8.45 -10.01
C GLY A 67 0.67 -7.48 -10.55
N SER A 68 -0.30 -7.11 -9.71
CA SER A 68 -1.35 -6.15 -10.07
C SER A 68 -0.82 -4.74 -10.30
N GLU A 69 0.14 -4.28 -9.51
CA GLU A 69 0.82 -2.99 -9.67
C GLU A 69 1.61 -2.93 -10.98
N ILE A 70 2.29 -4.01 -11.35
CA ILE A 70 3.00 -4.11 -12.64
C ILE A 70 2.02 -4.03 -13.81
N ALA A 71 0.88 -4.74 -13.72
CA ALA A 71 -0.15 -4.70 -14.75
C ALA A 71 -0.78 -3.30 -14.89
N ALA A 72 -1.11 -2.66 -13.77
CA ALA A 72 -1.64 -1.30 -13.75
C ALA A 72 -0.63 -0.30 -14.33
N ARG A 73 0.65 -0.41 -13.95
CA ARG A 73 1.72 0.46 -14.48
C ARG A 73 1.91 0.31 -15.99
N ARG A 74 1.84 -0.92 -16.53
CA ARG A 74 1.90 -1.15 -17.98
C ARG A 74 0.72 -0.52 -18.70
N HIS A 75 -0.49 -0.61 -18.14
CA HIS A 75 -1.67 -0.02 -18.75
C HIS A 75 -1.62 1.51 -18.77
N VAL A 76 -1.15 2.14 -17.70
CA VAL A 76 -0.96 3.61 -17.66
C VAL A 76 0.10 4.05 -18.66
N LEU A 77 1.20 3.30 -18.80
CA LEU A 77 2.24 3.61 -19.79
C LEU A 77 1.71 3.52 -21.23
N SER A 78 0.91 2.51 -21.57
CA SER A 78 0.33 2.40 -22.91
C SER A 78 -0.62 3.57 -23.22
N GLN A 79 -1.43 3.98 -22.24
CA GLN A 79 -2.32 5.14 -22.39
C GLN A 79 -1.53 6.44 -22.59
N LEU A 80 -0.42 6.64 -21.86
CA LEU A 80 0.44 7.80 -22.03
C LEU A 80 1.11 7.86 -23.41
N GLU A 81 1.52 6.71 -23.96
CA GLU A 81 2.09 6.63 -25.31
C GLU A 81 1.06 6.96 -26.40
N GLU A 82 -0.18 6.49 -26.23
CA GLU A 82 -1.29 6.84 -27.14
C GLU A 82 -1.62 8.34 -27.09
N ILE A 83 -1.69 8.92 -25.89
CA ILE A 83 -1.89 10.36 -25.72
C ILE A 83 -0.75 11.14 -26.38
N LYS A 84 0.51 10.74 -26.14
CA LYS A 84 1.69 11.37 -26.77
C LYS A 84 1.60 11.34 -28.30
N LYS A 85 1.27 10.19 -28.90
CA LYS A 85 1.08 10.07 -30.35
C LYS A 85 -0.03 10.98 -30.87
N ASN A 86 -1.15 11.04 -30.16
CA ASN A 86 -2.29 11.87 -30.55
C ASN A 86 -1.98 13.38 -30.42
N VAL A 87 -1.22 13.78 -29.41
CA VAL A 87 -0.75 15.17 -29.26
C VAL A 87 0.24 15.52 -30.36
N SER A 88 1.23 14.67 -30.65
CA SER A 88 2.18 14.88 -31.75
C SER A 88 1.48 15.06 -33.10
N ARG A 89 0.50 14.21 -33.42
CA ARG A 89 -0.32 14.34 -34.65
C ARG A 89 -1.11 15.66 -34.69
N LYS A 90 -1.69 16.09 -33.57
CA LYS A 90 -2.43 17.37 -33.50
C LYS A 90 -1.52 18.58 -33.65
N VAL A 91 -0.30 18.52 -33.10
CA VAL A 91 0.71 19.59 -33.26
C VAL A 91 1.19 19.68 -34.70
N GLU A 92 1.40 18.54 -35.38
CA GLU A 92 1.74 18.51 -36.80
C GLU A 92 0.60 19.10 -37.66
N GLN A 93 -0.65 18.70 -37.43
CA GLN A 93 -1.82 19.24 -38.14
C GLN A 93 -2.00 20.75 -37.94
N ASN A 94 -1.73 21.27 -36.73
CA ASN A 94 -1.81 22.70 -36.45
C ASN A 94 -0.67 23.50 -37.11
N ASN A 95 0.53 22.92 -37.26
CA ASN A 95 1.65 23.58 -37.94
C ASN A 95 1.42 23.70 -39.47
N TYR A 96 0.79 22.72 -40.12
CA TYR A 96 0.40 22.85 -41.52
C TYR A 96 -0.77 23.82 -41.74
N GLY A 97 -1.68 23.97 -40.77
CA GLY A 97 -2.78 24.94 -40.83
C GLY A 97 -2.35 26.41 -40.69
N ALA A 98 -1.21 26.69 -40.02
CA ALA A 98 -0.67 28.04 -39.86
C ALA A 98 0.05 28.58 -41.11
N LEU A 99 0.60 27.70 -41.95
CA LEU A 99 1.28 28.06 -43.20
C LEU A 99 0.31 28.39 -44.35
N GLY A 100 -0.93 27.91 -44.30
CA GLY A 100 -1.94 28.14 -45.34
C GLY A 100 -2.74 29.46 -45.23
N LYS A 101 -2.58 30.22 -44.14
CA LYS A 101 -3.34 31.46 -43.90
C LYS A 101 -2.57 32.77 -44.19
N LYS A 102 -1.28 32.69 -44.56
CA LYS A 102 -0.44 33.88 -44.83
C LYS A 102 -0.33 34.30 -46.30
N THR A 103 -1.05 33.66 -47.22
CA THR A 103 -0.96 33.93 -48.69
C THR A 103 -2.23 34.54 -49.30
N ARG A 104 -3.09 35.16 -48.50
CA ARG A 104 -4.25 35.93 -49.00
C ARG A 104 -4.46 37.22 -48.19
N GLN A 105 -3.58 38.20 -48.38
CA GLN A 105 -3.90 39.63 -48.30
C GLN A 105 -3.06 40.36 -49.34
#